data_AF-A0A7S3J792-F1
#
_entry.id   AF-A0A7S3J792-F1
#
_cell.length_a   1.000
_cell.length_b   1.000
_cell.length_c   1.000
_cell.angle_alpha   90.00
_cell.angle_beta   90.00
_cell.angle_gamma   90.00
#
_symmetry.space_group_name_H-M   'P 1'
#
loop_
_entity.id
_entity.type
_entity.pdbx_description
1 polymer ?
#
loop_
_entity_poly.entity_id
_entity_poly.type
_entity_poly.pdbx_seq_one_letter_code
_entity_poly.pdbx_strand_id
1 'polypeptide(L)'
;KSDESQQRRMSETNVPLLQQNNNHAVEEVGTVPRRLFETNPQESSNFISKLFFSWVTKLTWFGRHNRLSIEDLQPPLKQLDPKLFHDKLIENWNHYKDQSDNAIFKALAKTYRMEFFKAFLVNFFQVILEISVPFVLKAIIEFMQETKEDRKPLAFGIFLICVYLVIDLASKMLSQQGNFIQGILGAKAYTSIVAITYNKILRLSSATNKSFTQGEIINFIQVDAAKIQFLAWVFPTISRLPILLCFAIAYLIYYLGYSLLGAFGISLVLVVMNFFIAIIGQKIQKIVLARKDERMRFTTELINNIKIIKLNSWTEYFIDKVNKSRVREIAAMIWGVGMNSVNIMLMFTLGPFLILSSFGMYFGTGHTMTLGNGFAVLNVLSSLNMPIRWIPQFIGVFLQFTVSMRRIQKFLSCDEINPEIVEACCREVSEKSIAVDVNFASFTWGGKEDEKVAGKAKSGRPEVKSRKAEESKANTAINEEREPSYEDLDDAGGSTSDSDNDDKKAINVSKSIQISSLELNIQQGEFICVIGGVGSGKSSLISALLGDMIYMNEQTIDEYKDKVMDDKSRHEIIERGKAHRSIVKFGGTVSLVQQIPWIQNKTIRDNILFGLPMHEDRYNRTIHLC
;
A
#
# COMPACT_ATOMS: atom_id res chain seq x y z
N LYS A 1 -9.64 -11.18 60.04
CA LYS A 1 -10.19 -9.80 60.04
C LYS A 1 -9.66 -8.88 58.93
N SER A 2 -8.66 -9.27 58.12
CA SER A 2 -8.28 -8.56 56.88
C SER A 2 -8.90 -9.16 55.61
N ASP A 3 -9.15 -10.48 55.58
CA ASP A 3 -9.61 -11.17 54.35
C ASP A 3 -11.12 -11.04 54.09
N GLU A 4 -11.95 -10.99 55.14
CA GLU A 4 -13.41 -10.81 55.02
C GLU A 4 -13.80 -9.49 54.34
N SER A 5 -12.95 -8.46 54.44
CA SER A 5 -13.12 -7.17 53.78
C SER A 5 -12.79 -7.16 52.28
N GLN A 6 -12.03 -8.14 51.77
CA GLN A 6 -11.76 -8.27 50.34
C GLN A 6 -12.78 -9.16 49.63
N GLN A 7 -13.24 -10.25 50.27
CA GLN A 7 -14.29 -11.09 49.68
C GLN A 7 -15.62 -10.34 49.48
N ARG A 8 -16.00 -9.44 50.39
CA ARG A 8 -17.21 -8.60 50.20
C ARG A 8 -17.13 -7.62 49.02
N ARG A 9 -15.94 -7.24 48.55
CA ARG A 9 -15.77 -6.36 47.37
C ARG A 9 -15.71 -7.11 46.04
N MET A 10 -15.55 -8.44 46.05
CA MET A 10 -15.61 -9.27 44.84
C MET A 10 -16.99 -9.91 44.60
N SER A 11 -17.91 -9.83 45.57
CA SER A 11 -19.29 -10.27 45.42
C SER A 11 -20.24 -9.22 44.81
N GLU A 12 -19.86 -7.95 44.76
CA GLU A 12 -20.71 -6.85 44.23
C GLU A 12 -20.50 -6.55 42.73
N THR A 13 -19.55 -7.22 42.06
CA THR A 13 -19.19 -6.96 40.65
C THR A 13 -19.70 -8.01 39.65
N ASN A 14 -20.48 -9.00 40.08
CA ASN A 14 -21.13 -9.99 39.22
C ASN A 14 -22.65 -9.79 39.15
N VAL A 15 -23.08 -8.69 38.52
CA VAL A 15 -24.47 -8.55 38.03
C VAL A 15 -24.48 -9.02 36.56
N PRO A 16 -25.30 -10.02 36.18
CA PRO A 16 -25.43 -10.40 34.77
C PRO A 16 -26.15 -9.28 34.00
N LEU A 17 -25.45 -8.66 33.04
CA LEU A 17 -25.96 -7.59 32.16
C LEU A 17 -26.97 -8.09 31.10
N LEU A 18 -27.77 -9.12 31.43
CA LEU A 18 -28.71 -9.78 30.53
C LEU A 18 -29.97 -10.24 31.30
N GLN A 19 -30.76 -9.29 31.84
CA GLN A 19 -32.22 -9.40 32.08
C GLN A 19 -32.74 -8.19 32.89
N GLN A 20 -32.78 -6.98 32.30
CA GLN A 20 -33.63 -5.89 32.82
C GLN A 20 -33.87 -4.80 31.76
N ASN A 21 -34.84 -5.06 30.86
CA ASN A 21 -35.77 -4.10 30.24
C ASN A 21 -36.49 -4.76 29.06
N ASN A 22 -37.55 -5.54 29.33
CA ASN A 22 -38.46 -6.06 28.30
C ASN A 22 -39.89 -5.48 28.41
N ASN A 23 -40.11 -4.48 29.29
CA ASN A 23 -41.42 -3.87 29.55
C ASN A 23 -41.46 -2.36 29.26
N HIS A 24 -40.77 -1.90 28.22
CA HIS A 24 -41.03 -0.58 27.63
C HIS A 24 -41.25 -0.70 26.13
N ALA A 25 -42.50 -0.41 25.74
CA ALA A 25 -42.96 -0.06 24.40
C ALA A 25 -42.30 -0.75 23.21
N VAL A 26 -42.99 -1.77 22.67
CA VAL A 26 -42.99 -2.00 21.22
C VAL A 26 -43.74 -0.83 20.57
N GLU A 27 -43.02 0.26 20.32
CA GLU A 27 -43.44 1.25 19.32
C GLU A 27 -42.77 0.89 18.00
N GLU A 28 -43.53 0.20 17.14
CA GLU A 28 -43.22 0.12 15.71
C GLU A 28 -43.35 1.51 15.08
N VAL A 29 -42.27 2.30 15.14
CA VAL A 29 -42.15 3.53 14.36
C VAL A 29 -40.97 3.37 13.41
N GLY A 30 -41.28 3.20 12.12
CA GLY A 30 -40.33 3.16 11.02
C GLY A 30 -39.65 4.50 10.73
N THR A 31 -39.19 5.21 11.76
CA THR A 31 -38.30 6.38 11.59
C THR A 31 -36.87 5.90 11.39
N VAL A 32 -36.39 6.05 10.16
CA VAL A 32 -34.96 6.00 9.85
C VAL A 32 -34.20 6.85 10.87
N PRO A 33 -33.12 6.35 11.50
CA PRO A 33 -32.36 7.13 12.48
C PRO A 33 -31.97 8.48 11.89
N ARG A 34 -32.34 9.55 12.60
CA ARG A 34 -32.33 10.91 12.07
C ARG A 34 -30.90 11.41 11.95
N ARG A 35 -30.25 11.06 10.82
CA ARG A 35 -28.84 11.37 10.51
C ARG A 35 -28.52 12.81 10.88
N LEU A 36 -27.40 13.01 11.58
CA LEU A 36 -26.94 14.35 11.99
C LEU A 36 -26.73 15.29 10.79
N PHE A 37 -26.53 14.71 9.60
CA PHE A 37 -26.37 15.38 8.31
C PHE A 37 -27.06 14.58 7.18
N GLU A 38 -28.02 15.19 6.49
CA GLU A 38 -28.59 14.63 5.24
C GLU A 38 -27.68 14.89 4.03
N THR A 39 -27.05 16.08 3.98
CA THR A 39 -26.09 16.50 2.96
C THR A 39 -24.78 16.91 3.60
N ASN A 40 -23.66 16.83 2.87
CA ASN A 40 -22.36 17.22 3.40
C ASN A 40 -22.31 18.75 3.69
N PRO A 41 -22.05 19.20 4.94
CA PRO A 41 -21.99 20.62 5.32
C PRO A 41 -20.94 21.44 4.57
N GLN A 42 -19.92 20.81 4.01
CA GLN A 42 -18.93 21.49 3.18
C GLN A 42 -19.55 21.96 1.85
N GLU A 43 -20.59 21.31 1.33
CA GLU A 43 -21.23 21.75 0.08
C GLU A 43 -22.02 23.05 0.29
N SER A 44 -22.85 23.12 1.33
CA SER A 44 -23.70 24.27 1.66
C SER A 44 -23.00 25.42 2.40
N SER A 45 -21.75 25.24 2.85
CA SER A 45 -21.04 26.27 3.63
C SER A 45 -20.53 27.46 2.79
N ASN A 46 -20.68 28.66 3.35
CA ASN A 46 -20.13 29.91 2.80
C ASN A 46 -18.59 29.90 2.76
N PHE A 47 -17.99 30.75 1.93
CA PHE A 47 -16.52 30.85 1.77
C PHE A 47 -15.78 31.02 3.12
N ILE A 48 -16.27 31.89 4.00
CA ILE A 48 -15.69 32.11 5.34
C ILE A 48 -15.73 30.81 6.18
N SER A 49 -16.84 30.06 6.11
CA SER A 49 -16.98 28.78 6.83
C SER A 49 -16.04 27.69 6.28
N LYS A 50 -15.76 27.73 4.96
CA LYS A 50 -14.73 26.87 4.33
C LYS A 50 -13.31 27.28 4.75
N LEU A 51 -13.03 28.58 4.84
CA LEU A 51 -11.72 29.12 5.24
C LEU A 51 -11.33 28.75 6.69
N PHE A 52 -12.29 28.81 7.61
CA PHE A 52 -12.11 28.51 9.04
C PHE A 52 -12.52 27.08 9.45
N PHE A 53 -12.93 26.23 8.51
CA PHE A 53 -13.42 24.86 8.77
C PHE A 53 -14.61 24.76 9.76
N SER A 54 -15.39 25.83 9.94
CA SER A 54 -16.47 25.88 10.95
C SER A 54 -17.64 24.91 10.67
N TRP A 55 -17.72 24.37 9.46
CA TRP A 55 -18.65 23.30 9.09
C TRP A 55 -18.40 21.98 9.85
N VAL A 56 -17.19 21.77 10.39
CA VAL A 56 -16.85 20.61 11.24
C VAL A 56 -17.44 20.77 12.66
N THR A 57 -17.58 22.00 13.16
CA THR A 57 -17.87 22.30 14.57
C THR A 57 -19.14 21.63 15.10
N LYS A 58 -20.19 21.47 14.28
CA LYS A 58 -21.43 20.75 14.67
C LYS A 58 -21.16 19.28 15.02
N LEU A 59 -20.32 18.59 14.24
CA LEU A 59 -19.94 17.20 14.49
C LEU A 59 -19.05 17.10 15.74
N THR A 60 -18.08 18.01 15.91
CA THR A 60 -17.19 18.03 17.09
C THR A 60 -17.96 18.29 18.38
N TRP A 61 -18.96 19.19 18.34
CA TRP A 61 -19.80 19.49 19.50
C TRP A 61 -20.73 18.33 19.84
N PHE A 62 -21.35 17.68 18.85
CA PHE A 62 -22.16 16.48 19.07
C PHE A 62 -21.32 15.33 19.65
N GLY A 63 -20.14 15.06 19.09
CA GLY A 63 -19.21 14.02 19.56
C GLY A 63 -18.57 14.29 20.93
N ARG A 64 -18.70 15.52 21.47
CA ARG A 64 -18.31 15.83 22.87
C ARG A 64 -19.32 15.27 23.87
N HIS A 65 -20.59 15.19 23.50
CA HIS A 65 -21.69 14.80 24.38
C HIS A 65 -22.22 13.39 24.09
N ASN A 66 -22.10 12.91 22.85
CA ASN A 66 -22.61 11.63 22.40
C ASN A 66 -21.49 10.74 21.84
N ARG A 67 -21.65 9.41 21.94
CA ARG A 67 -20.80 8.47 21.20
C ARG A 67 -21.18 8.52 19.72
N LEU A 68 -20.21 8.84 18.85
CA LEU A 68 -20.43 8.88 17.40
C LEU A 68 -20.67 7.48 16.84
N SER A 69 -21.77 7.32 16.11
CA SER A 69 -22.04 6.18 15.24
C SER A 69 -21.58 6.48 13.80
N ILE A 70 -21.62 5.46 12.93
CA ILE A 70 -21.36 5.65 11.49
C ILE A 70 -22.47 6.51 10.84
N GLU A 71 -23.68 6.52 11.40
CA GLU A 71 -24.85 7.24 10.88
C GLU A 71 -24.82 8.74 11.19
N ASP A 72 -24.03 9.14 12.20
CA ASP A 72 -23.77 10.54 12.55
C ASP A 72 -22.71 11.20 11.65
N LEU A 73 -21.96 10.40 10.89
CA LEU A 73 -20.91 10.89 10.01
C LEU A 73 -21.51 11.58 8.78
N GLN A 74 -20.77 12.58 8.29
CA GLN A 74 -21.17 13.32 7.10
C GLN A 74 -21.09 12.40 5.87
N PRO A 75 -22.08 12.44 4.95
CA PRO A 75 -21.98 11.72 3.69
C PRO A 75 -20.77 12.24 2.87
N PRO A 76 -20.15 11.41 2.02
CA PRO A 76 -19.04 11.84 1.18
C PRO A 76 -19.46 13.00 0.27
N LEU A 77 -18.54 13.94 0.00
CA LEU A 77 -18.81 15.01 -0.97
C LEU A 77 -19.08 14.40 -2.35
N LYS A 78 -19.98 15.00 -3.13
CA LYS A 78 -20.22 14.60 -4.53
C LYS A 78 -18.96 14.72 -5.39
N GLN A 79 -18.07 15.65 -5.05
CA GLN A 79 -16.75 15.81 -5.68
C GLN A 79 -15.73 14.72 -5.31
N LEU A 80 -16.08 13.80 -4.41
CA LEU A 80 -15.30 12.62 -4.02
C LEU A 80 -15.90 11.31 -4.55
N ASP A 81 -16.97 11.36 -5.37
CA ASP A 81 -17.52 10.16 -6.01
C ASP A 81 -16.42 9.47 -6.84
N PRO A 82 -16.03 8.22 -6.50
CA PRO A 82 -14.96 7.53 -7.20
C PRO A 82 -15.22 7.38 -8.69
N LYS A 83 -16.48 7.27 -9.14
CA LYS A 83 -16.82 7.00 -10.55
C LYS A 83 -16.22 8.04 -11.51
N LEU A 84 -16.44 9.32 -11.21
CA LEU A 84 -16.05 10.44 -12.09
C LEU A 84 -14.53 10.59 -12.27
N PHE A 85 -13.73 10.06 -11.34
CA PHE A 85 -12.26 10.04 -11.43
C PHE A 85 -11.72 8.69 -11.89
N HIS A 86 -12.42 7.60 -11.60
CA HIS A 86 -12.15 6.25 -12.09
C HIS A 86 -12.19 6.21 -13.62
N ASP A 87 -13.26 6.71 -14.24
CA ASP A 87 -13.44 6.68 -15.70
C ASP A 87 -12.31 7.44 -16.41
N LYS A 88 -11.97 8.64 -15.91
CA LYS A 88 -10.86 9.46 -16.42
C LYS A 88 -9.50 8.80 -16.22
N LEU A 89 -9.31 8.06 -15.13
CA LEU A 89 -8.06 7.33 -14.88
C LEU A 89 -7.95 6.10 -15.78
N ILE A 90 -9.05 5.40 -16.08
CA ILE A 90 -9.11 4.30 -17.05
C ILE A 90 -8.81 4.80 -18.46
N GLU A 91 -9.42 5.89 -18.90
CA GLU A 91 -9.16 6.49 -20.22
C GLU A 91 -7.67 6.80 -20.40
N ASN A 92 -7.05 7.45 -19.41
CA ASN A 92 -5.62 7.75 -19.45
C ASN A 92 -4.73 6.51 -19.25
N TRP A 93 -5.18 5.49 -18.52
CA TRP A 93 -4.49 4.21 -18.38
C TRP A 93 -4.43 3.48 -19.72
N ASN A 94 -5.56 3.31 -20.41
CA ASN A 94 -5.64 2.65 -21.71
C ASN A 94 -4.75 3.35 -22.75
N HIS A 95 -4.70 4.68 -22.75
CA HIS A 95 -3.79 5.43 -23.62
C HIS A 95 -2.30 5.18 -23.33
N TYR A 96 -1.90 5.01 -22.06
CA TYR A 96 -0.49 4.88 -21.68
C TYR A 96 0.01 3.45 -21.51
N LYS A 97 -0.88 2.45 -21.37
CA LYS A 97 -0.57 1.04 -21.09
C LYS A 97 0.55 0.51 -21.98
N ASP A 98 0.43 0.73 -23.28
CA ASP A 98 1.34 0.17 -24.29
C ASP A 98 2.51 1.12 -24.64
N GLN A 99 2.52 2.33 -24.08
CA GLN A 99 3.51 3.38 -24.41
C GLN A 99 4.69 3.47 -23.43
N SER A 100 4.61 2.86 -22.23
CA SER A 100 5.76 2.87 -21.28
C SER A 100 5.59 2.00 -20.03
N ASP A 101 6.72 1.51 -19.53
CA ASP A 101 6.86 0.76 -18.26
C ASP A 101 6.37 1.48 -16.99
N ASN A 102 6.04 2.77 -17.04
CA ASN A 102 5.45 3.53 -15.92
C ASN A 102 4.10 4.16 -16.32
N ALA A 103 3.32 3.46 -17.15
CA ALA A 103 2.03 3.88 -17.70
C ALA A 103 1.06 4.46 -16.65
N ILE A 104 0.85 3.77 -15.53
CA ILE A 104 -0.12 4.20 -14.52
C ILE A 104 0.34 5.47 -13.77
N PHE A 105 1.66 5.68 -13.62
CA PHE A 105 2.17 6.94 -13.06
C PHE A 105 1.88 8.12 -13.98
N LYS A 106 2.09 7.96 -15.30
CA LYS A 106 1.72 8.96 -16.30
C LYS A 106 0.21 9.21 -16.34
N ALA A 107 -0.60 8.15 -16.26
CA ALA A 107 -2.06 8.24 -16.25
C ALA A 107 -2.58 9.07 -15.07
N LEU A 108 -2.07 8.83 -13.86
CA LEU A 108 -2.37 9.66 -12.69
C LEU A 108 -1.92 11.10 -12.87
N ALA A 109 -0.67 11.32 -13.29
CA ALA A 109 -0.12 12.65 -13.43
C ALA A 109 -0.97 13.49 -14.40
N LYS A 110 -1.42 12.91 -15.52
CA LYS A 110 -2.33 13.56 -16.48
C LYS A 110 -3.73 13.76 -15.92
N THR A 111 -4.29 12.78 -15.19
CA THR A 111 -5.63 12.85 -14.58
C THR A 111 -5.71 13.97 -13.51
N TYR A 112 -4.68 14.09 -12.68
CA TYR A 112 -4.67 14.96 -11.50
C TYR A 112 -3.92 16.29 -11.67
N ARG A 113 -3.32 16.56 -12.83
CA ARG A 113 -2.49 17.76 -13.11
C ARG A 113 -3.10 19.10 -12.66
N MET A 114 -4.42 19.28 -12.80
CA MET A 114 -5.09 20.54 -12.46
C MET A 114 -5.28 20.72 -10.95
N GLU A 115 -5.62 19.65 -10.23
CA GLU A 115 -5.70 19.67 -8.77
C GLU A 115 -4.30 19.83 -8.16
N PHE A 116 -3.30 19.18 -8.77
CA PHE A 116 -1.89 19.36 -8.43
C PHE A 116 -1.43 20.82 -8.64
N PHE A 117 -1.76 21.43 -9.77
CA PHE A 117 -1.41 22.82 -10.07
C PHE A 117 -2.05 23.81 -9.09
N LYS A 118 -3.31 23.60 -8.70
CA LYS A 118 -3.96 24.39 -7.62
C LYS A 118 -3.20 24.25 -6.30
N ALA A 119 -2.82 23.04 -5.90
CA ALA A 119 -2.06 22.80 -4.68
C ALA A 119 -0.66 23.47 -4.74
N PHE A 120 0.03 23.38 -5.88
CA PHE A 120 1.29 24.08 -6.12
C PHE A 120 1.14 25.60 -5.93
N LEU A 121 0.13 26.19 -6.56
CA LEU A 121 -0.11 27.64 -6.52
C LEU A 121 -0.42 28.16 -5.10
N VAL A 122 -1.17 27.40 -4.28
CA VAL A 122 -1.40 27.74 -2.86
C VAL A 122 -0.10 27.67 -2.05
N ASN A 123 0.73 26.64 -2.25
CA ASN A 123 2.04 26.52 -1.59
C ASN A 123 3.02 27.62 -2.04
N PHE A 124 2.96 28.05 -3.30
CA PHE A 124 3.79 29.12 -3.84
C PHE A 124 3.50 30.47 -3.15
N PHE A 125 2.22 30.86 -3.05
CA PHE A 125 1.84 32.07 -2.31
C PHE A 125 2.13 31.97 -0.81
N GLN A 126 1.98 30.78 -0.21
CA GLN A 126 2.37 30.53 1.18
C GLN A 126 3.89 30.79 1.40
N VAL A 127 4.76 30.35 0.49
CA VAL A 127 6.21 30.61 0.56
C VAL A 127 6.53 32.10 0.43
N ILE A 128 5.86 32.85 -0.45
CA ILE A 128 6.09 34.30 -0.58
C ILE A 128 5.78 35.03 0.74
N LEU A 129 4.67 34.67 1.39
CA LEU A 129 4.32 35.23 2.71
C LEU A 129 5.33 34.80 3.79
N GLU A 130 5.76 33.53 3.81
CA GLU A 130 6.78 33.04 4.74
C GLU A 130 8.13 33.75 4.57
N ILE A 131 8.56 33.99 3.33
CA ILE A 131 9.77 34.76 2.97
C ILE A 131 9.67 36.23 3.41
N SER A 132 8.46 36.79 3.48
CA SER A 132 8.25 38.19 3.89
C SER A 132 8.45 38.42 5.40
N VAL A 133 8.25 37.38 6.24
CA VAL A 133 8.27 37.50 7.70
C VAL A 133 9.60 38.03 8.28
N PRO A 134 10.79 37.55 7.87
CA PRO A 134 12.08 38.07 8.37
C PRO A 134 12.31 39.56 8.07
N PHE A 135 11.79 40.08 6.95
CA PHE A 135 11.93 41.49 6.59
C PHE A 135 11.10 42.40 7.50
N VAL A 136 9.85 42.03 7.79
CA VAL A 136 8.99 42.79 8.70
C VAL A 136 9.56 42.73 10.12
N LEU A 137 10.06 41.57 10.56
CA LEU A 137 10.70 41.43 11.86
C LEU A 137 11.97 42.30 11.98
N LYS A 138 12.80 42.36 10.93
CA LYS A 138 13.94 43.29 10.86
C LYS A 138 13.50 44.74 11.05
N ALA A 139 12.48 45.19 10.31
CA ALA A 139 11.97 46.55 10.39
C ALA A 139 11.40 46.91 11.78
N ILE A 140 10.74 45.96 12.45
CA ILE A 140 10.28 46.13 13.84
C ILE A 140 11.47 46.32 14.80
N ILE A 141 12.52 45.51 14.65
CA ILE A 141 13.71 45.61 15.52
C ILE A 141 14.48 46.90 15.26
N GLU A 142 14.64 47.31 14.00
CA GLU A 142 15.28 48.59 13.66
C GLU A 142 14.48 49.78 14.24
N PHE A 143 13.14 49.77 14.13
CA PHE A 143 12.28 50.77 14.77
C PHE A 143 12.41 50.80 16.30
N MET A 144 12.56 49.63 16.95
CA MET A 144 12.81 49.57 18.40
C MET A 144 14.19 50.14 18.80
N GLN A 145 15.13 50.23 17.87
CA GLN A 145 16.49 50.74 18.09
C GLN A 145 16.67 52.22 17.71
N GLU A 146 15.64 52.88 17.15
CA GLU A 146 15.70 54.31 16.79
C GLU A 146 15.88 55.20 18.03
N THR A 147 17.00 55.92 18.05
CA THR A 147 17.36 56.94 19.05
C THR A 147 16.34 58.09 19.03
N LYS A 148 16.17 58.79 20.17
CA LYS A 148 15.08 59.76 20.39
C LYS A 148 14.96 60.89 19.35
N GLU A 149 16.03 61.23 18.64
CA GLU A 149 16.07 62.37 17.71
C GLU A 149 15.45 62.07 16.34
N ASP A 150 15.51 60.82 15.85
CA ASP A 150 14.96 60.38 14.55
C ASP A 150 13.69 59.52 14.67
N ARG A 151 13.05 59.49 15.85
CA ARG A 151 11.94 58.57 16.13
C ARG A 151 10.75 58.76 15.19
N LYS A 152 10.51 57.74 14.36
CA LYS A 152 9.23 57.59 13.64
C LYS A 152 8.07 57.52 14.65
N PRO A 153 6.86 57.99 14.27
CA PRO A 153 5.72 58.02 15.18
C PRO A 153 5.36 56.61 15.66
N LEU A 154 4.88 56.50 16.91
CA LEU A 154 4.45 55.22 17.53
C LEU A 154 3.47 54.43 16.62
N ALA A 155 2.62 55.15 15.87
CA ALA A 155 1.70 54.58 14.88
C ALA A 155 2.40 53.72 13.81
N PHE A 156 3.64 54.06 13.41
CA PHE A 156 4.42 53.27 12.46
C PHE A 156 4.84 51.91 13.05
N GLY A 157 5.28 51.89 14.31
CA GLY A 157 5.59 50.64 15.02
C GLY A 157 4.37 49.73 15.19
N ILE A 158 3.22 50.31 15.58
CA ILE A 158 1.94 49.57 15.66
C ILE A 158 1.55 49.02 14.29
N PHE A 159 1.66 49.84 13.23
CA PHE A 159 1.41 49.41 11.86
C PHE A 159 2.28 48.23 11.44
N LEU A 160 3.60 48.24 11.71
CA LEU A 160 4.48 47.11 11.41
C LEU A 160 4.07 45.83 12.15
N ILE A 161 3.64 45.91 13.41
CA ILE A 161 3.14 44.76 14.18
C ILE A 161 1.82 44.23 13.58
N CYS A 162 0.90 45.11 13.19
CA CYS A 162 -0.33 44.71 12.50
C CYS A 162 -0.03 44.04 11.15
N VAL A 163 0.90 44.57 10.36
CA VAL A 163 1.34 43.98 9.09
C VAL A 163 1.98 42.60 9.32
N TYR A 164 2.84 42.45 10.32
CA TYR A 164 3.42 41.16 10.71
C TYR A 164 2.33 40.13 11.04
N LEU A 165 1.36 40.49 11.88
CA LEU A 165 0.27 39.60 12.30
C LEU A 165 -0.59 39.17 11.10
N VAL A 166 -0.94 40.11 10.21
CA VAL A 166 -1.71 39.82 8.99
C VAL A 166 -0.94 38.87 8.05
N ILE A 167 0.37 39.09 7.85
CA ILE A 167 1.21 38.24 6.98
C ILE A 167 1.35 36.83 7.57
N ASP A 168 1.66 36.68 8.86
CA ASP A 168 1.80 35.35 9.46
C ASP A 168 0.47 34.60 9.48
N LEU A 169 -0.62 35.26 9.90
CA LEU A 169 -1.95 34.66 9.91
C LEU A 169 -2.38 34.21 8.50
N ALA A 170 -2.15 35.04 7.47
CA ALA A 170 -2.39 34.67 6.09
C ALA A 170 -1.52 33.47 5.64
N SER A 171 -0.23 33.45 5.99
CA SER A 171 0.68 32.33 5.68
C SER A 171 0.20 31.02 6.34
N LYS A 172 -0.19 31.06 7.62
CA LYS A 172 -0.73 29.87 8.31
C LYS A 172 -2.06 29.42 7.71
N MET A 173 -2.97 30.34 7.40
CA MET A 173 -4.26 30.02 6.76
C MET A 173 -4.06 29.37 5.39
N LEU A 174 -3.20 29.93 4.53
CA LEU A 174 -2.87 29.35 3.23
C LEU A 174 -2.21 27.96 3.38
N SER A 175 -1.32 27.79 4.37
CA SER A 175 -0.71 26.48 4.65
C SER A 175 -1.74 25.41 5.00
N GLN A 176 -2.71 25.71 5.89
CA GLN A 176 -3.73 24.73 6.28
C GLN A 176 -4.75 24.45 5.17
N GLN A 177 -5.16 25.47 4.40
CA GLN A 177 -5.98 25.27 3.21
C GLN A 177 -5.25 24.45 2.14
N GLY A 178 -3.95 24.70 1.97
CA GLY A 178 -3.06 23.89 1.15
C GLY A 178 -3.04 22.43 1.58
N ASN A 179 -2.80 22.15 2.86
CA ASN A 179 -2.80 20.79 3.43
C ASN A 179 -4.14 20.07 3.19
N PHE A 180 -5.26 20.77 3.36
CA PHE A 180 -6.60 20.22 3.15
C PHE A 180 -6.88 19.85 1.67
N ILE A 181 -6.53 20.74 0.74
CA ILE A 181 -6.63 20.47 -0.71
C ILE A 181 -5.77 19.26 -1.10
N GLN A 182 -4.55 19.17 -0.55
CA GLN A 182 -3.62 18.05 -0.78
C GLN A 182 -4.17 16.73 -0.21
N GLY A 183 -4.79 16.76 0.97
CA GLY A 183 -5.47 15.59 1.54
C GLY A 183 -6.65 15.09 0.70
N ILE A 184 -7.47 16.00 0.18
CA ILE A 184 -8.57 15.68 -0.75
C ILE A 184 -8.01 15.07 -2.06
N LEU A 185 -6.94 15.65 -2.62
CA LEU A 185 -6.27 15.10 -3.80
C LEU A 185 -5.77 13.66 -3.55
N GLY A 186 -5.12 13.43 -2.41
CA GLY A 186 -4.66 12.10 -2.02
C GLY A 186 -5.80 11.08 -1.87
N ALA A 187 -6.93 11.49 -1.29
CA ALA A 187 -8.11 10.65 -1.15
C ALA A 187 -8.73 10.28 -2.50
N LYS A 188 -8.90 11.25 -3.43
CA LYS A 188 -9.38 10.99 -4.80
C LYS A 188 -8.50 10.00 -5.55
N ALA A 189 -7.19 10.20 -5.48
CA ALA A 189 -6.22 9.36 -6.18
C ALA A 189 -6.18 7.94 -5.59
N TYR A 190 -6.28 7.79 -4.26
CA TYR A 190 -6.38 6.51 -3.57
C TYR A 190 -7.66 5.75 -3.97
N THR A 191 -8.85 6.36 -3.85
CA THR A 191 -10.11 5.68 -4.16
C THR A 191 -10.21 5.27 -5.63
N SER A 192 -9.65 6.07 -6.54
CA SER A 192 -9.60 5.74 -7.98
C SER A 192 -8.74 4.51 -8.26
N ILE A 193 -7.56 4.39 -7.63
CA ILE A 193 -6.70 3.19 -7.78
C ILE A 193 -7.41 1.97 -7.20
N VAL A 194 -7.95 2.07 -5.98
CA VAL A 194 -8.68 0.96 -5.35
C VAL A 194 -9.84 0.49 -6.22
N ALA A 195 -10.59 1.40 -6.85
CA ALA A 195 -11.67 1.05 -7.78
C ALA A 195 -11.16 0.35 -9.05
N ILE A 196 -10.04 0.79 -9.65
CA ILE A 196 -9.44 0.11 -10.81
C ILE A 196 -8.91 -1.28 -10.43
N THR A 197 -8.18 -1.39 -9.32
CA THR A 197 -7.68 -2.67 -8.81
C THR A 197 -8.83 -3.64 -8.48
N TYR A 198 -9.91 -3.15 -7.87
CA TYR A 198 -11.09 -3.97 -7.57
C TYR A 198 -11.82 -4.44 -8.84
N ASN A 199 -12.03 -3.56 -9.81
CA ASN A 199 -12.61 -3.92 -11.10
C ASN A 199 -11.74 -4.91 -11.89
N LYS A 200 -10.40 -4.85 -11.74
CA LYS A 200 -9.49 -5.84 -12.32
C LYS A 200 -9.62 -7.21 -11.65
N ILE A 201 -9.73 -7.28 -10.31
CA ILE A 201 -9.90 -8.54 -9.58
C ILE A 201 -11.13 -9.31 -10.08
N LEU A 202 -12.23 -8.61 -10.37
CA LEU A 202 -13.48 -9.20 -10.88
C LEU A 202 -13.40 -9.71 -12.33
N ARG A 203 -12.29 -9.47 -13.05
CA ARG A 203 -12.09 -9.85 -14.45
C ARG A 203 -10.82 -10.67 -14.69
N LEU A 204 -10.02 -10.91 -13.65
CA LEU A 204 -8.72 -11.57 -13.76
C LEU A 204 -8.88 -13.03 -14.18
N SER A 205 -8.11 -13.50 -15.16
CA SER A 205 -8.11 -14.92 -15.53
C SER A 205 -7.63 -15.81 -14.38
N SER A 206 -8.32 -16.92 -14.14
CA SER A 206 -7.98 -17.91 -13.10
C SER A 206 -6.61 -18.56 -13.33
N ALA A 207 -6.13 -18.60 -14.58
CA ALA A 207 -4.75 -18.97 -14.91
C ALA A 207 -3.72 -18.01 -14.29
N THR A 208 -3.91 -16.70 -14.48
CA THR A 208 -3.00 -15.66 -13.99
C THR A 208 -3.18 -15.38 -12.49
N ASN A 209 -4.33 -15.74 -11.92
CA ASN A 209 -4.62 -15.69 -10.47
C ASN A 209 -3.71 -16.61 -9.63
N LYS A 210 -2.92 -17.51 -10.24
CA LYS A 210 -1.86 -18.28 -9.56
C LYS A 210 -0.56 -17.49 -9.34
N SER A 211 -0.32 -16.43 -10.11
CA SER A 211 0.90 -15.62 -10.05
C SER A 211 0.90 -14.56 -8.96
N PHE A 212 -0.26 -14.27 -8.37
CA PHE A 212 -0.42 -13.37 -7.24
C PHE A 212 -1.24 -14.05 -6.16
N THR A 213 -0.71 -14.10 -4.94
CA THR A 213 -1.44 -14.62 -3.79
C THR A 213 -2.57 -13.68 -3.38
N GLN A 214 -3.63 -14.22 -2.77
CA GLN A 214 -4.71 -13.41 -2.18
C GLN A 214 -4.17 -12.34 -1.20
N GLY A 215 -3.10 -12.66 -0.47
CA GLY A 215 -2.42 -11.71 0.42
C GLY A 215 -1.74 -10.55 -0.31
N GLU A 216 -1.13 -10.79 -1.47
CA GLU A 216 -0.55 -9.72 -2.30
C GLU A 216 -1.63 -8.80 -2.88
N ILE A 217 -2.75 -9.35 -3.34
CA ILE A 217 -3.89 -8.56 -3.83
C ILE A 217 -4.47 -7.66 -2.72
N ILE A 218 -4.61 -8.18 -1.50
CA ILE A 218 -5.02 -7.38 -0.33
C ILE A 218 -3.99 -6.29 -0.01
N ASN A 219 -2.69 -6.61 -0.08
CA ASN A 219 -1.63 -5.61 0.10
C ASN A 219 -1.62 -4.53 -0.99
N PHE A 220 -2.00 -4.85 -2.24
CA PHE A 220 -2.14 -3.86 -3.32
C PHE A 220 -3.19 -2.80 -2.97
N ILE A 221 -4.34 -3.21 -2.42
CA ILE A 221 -5.43 -2.32 -2.03
C ILE A 221 -5.13 -1.57 -0.72
N GLN A 222 -4.61 -2.25 0.30
CA GLN A 222 -4.46 -1.68 1.64
C GLN A 222 -3.16 -0.89 1.85
N VAL A 223 -2.04 -1.36 1.29
CA VAL A 223 -0.70 -0.82 1.56
C VAL A 223 -0.17 -0.01 0.38
N ASP A 224 -0.21 -0.58 -0.82
CA ASP A 224 0.43 0.01 -2.00
C ASP A 224 -0.36 1.17 -2.57
N ALA A 225 -1.68 1.00 -2.75
CA ALA A 225 -2.57 2.09 -3.15
C ALA A 225 -2.51 3.26 -2.15
N ALA A 226 -2.46 2.99 -0.84
CA ALA A 226 -2.35 4.02 0.19
C ALA A 226 -1.08 4.89 0.08
N LYS A 227 0.00 4.42 -0.57
CA LYS A 227 1.21 5.23 -0.79
C LYS A 227 0.94 6.49 -1.62
N ILE A 228 -0.07 6.48 -2.50
CA ILE A 228 -0.42 7.67 -3.28
C ILE A 228 -0.95 8.81 -2.43
N GLN A 229 -1.69 8.49 -1.36
CA GLN A 229 -2.29 9.48 -0.47
C GLN A 229 -1.19 10.26 0.26
N PHE A 230 -0.16 9.55 0.75
CA PHE A 230 1.02 10.16 1.33
C PHE A 230 1.82 10.98 0.30
N LEU A 231 2.01 10.48 -0.92
CA LEU A 231 2.74 11.24 -1.95
C LEU A 231 2.01 12.52 -2.36
N ALA A 232 0.67 12.46 -2.52
CA ALA A 232 -0.16 13.62 -2.85
C ALA A 232 -0.15 14.70 -1.75
N TRP A 233 0.07 14.30 -0.49
CA TRP A 233 0.25 15.21 0.63
C TRP A 233 1.66 15.81 0.73
N VAL A 234 2.71 15.02 0.46
CA VAL A 234 4.10 15.50 0.62
C VAL A 234 4.64 16.23 -0.61
N PHE A 235 4.30 15.79 -1.82
CA PHE A 235 4.92 16.29 -3.05
C PHE A 235 4.66 17.80 -3.30
N PRO A 236 3.41 18.34 -3.19
CA PRO A 236 3.19 19.79 -3.34
C PRO A 236 3.95 20.60 -2.29
N THR A 237 3.97 20.12 -1.04
CA THR A 237 4.74 20.72 0.05
C THR A 237 6.25 20.78 -0.23
N ILE A 238 6.81 19.84 -1.01
CA ILE A 238 8.24 19.84 -1.41
C ILE A 238 8.53 20.62 -2.68
N SER A 239 7.56 20.80 -3.58
CA SER A 239 7.72 21.68 -4.74
C SER A 239 8.06 23.13 -4.37
N ARG A 240 7.75 23.54 -3.13
CA ARG A 240 8.06 24.84 -2.52
C ARG A 240 9.49 24.96 -1.97
N LEU A 241 10.16 23.83 -1.69
CA LEU A 241 11.50 23.76 -1.09
C LEU A 241 12.59 24.47 -1.91
N PRO A 242 12.69 24.31 -3.25
CA PRO A 242 13.75 24.96 -4.03
C PRO A 242 13.68 26.48 -3.96
N ILE A 243 12.47 27.05 -3.94
CA ILE A 243 12.24 28.50 -3.85
C ILE A 243 12.75 29.03 -2.51
N LEU A 244 12.36 28.38 -1.41
CA LEU A 244 12.80 28.73 -0.06
C LEU A 244 14.31 28.56 0.11
N LEU A 245 14.91 27.49 -0.45
CA LEU A 245 16.35 27.23 -0.38
C LEU A 245 17.14 28.27 -1.18
N CYS A 246 16.73 28.60 -2.41
CA CYS A 246 17.36 29.63 -3.22
C CYS A 246 17.28 31.00 -2.56
N PHE A 247 16.12 31.38 -2.02
CA PHE A 247 15.97 32.61 -1.25
C PHE A 247 16.90 32.63 -0.03
N ALA A 248 16.88 31.57 0.79
CA ALA A 248 17.66 31.53 2.02
C ALA A 248 19.17 31.56 1.75
N ILE A 249 19.67 30.84 0.74
CA ILE A 249 21.08 30.88 0.35
C ILE A 249 21.47 32.28 -0.13
N ALA A 250 20.66 32.91 -1.00
CA ALA A 250 20.94 34.27 -1.48
C ALA A 250 20.93 35.31 -0.33
N TYR A 251 19.96 35.21 0.58
CA TYR A 251 19.84 36.05 1.76
C TYR A 251 21.05 35.90 2.69
N LEU A 252 21.48 34.66 2.94
CA LEU A 252 22.63 34.37 3.80
C LEU A 252 23.96 34.81 3.16
N ILE A 253 24.13 34.66 1.84
CA ILE A 253 25.30 35.20 1.13
C ILE A 253 25.34 36.73 1.25
N TYR A 254 24.21 37.41 1.11
CA TYR A 254 24.14 38.88 1.22
C TYR A 254 24.54 39.40 2.61
N TYR A 255 24.07 38.75 3.69
CA TYR A 255 24.34 39.22 5.06
C TYR A 255 25.62 38.67 5.71
N LEU A 256 26.02 37.43 5.42
CA LEU A 256 27.18 36.77 6.04
C LEU A 256 28.42 36.72 5.13
N GLY A 257 28.26 36.91 3.81
CA GLY A 257 29.36 36.80 2.85
C GLY A 257 30.13 35.47 3.01
N TYR A 258 31.46 35.57 3.08
CA TYR A 258 32.34 34.41 3.24
C TYR A 258 32.16 33.65 4.57
N SER A 259 31.60 34.25 5.62
CA SER A 259 31.40 33.57 6.91
C SER A 259 30.42 32.39 6.80
N LEU A 260 29.61 32.34 5.73
CA LEU A 260 28.74 31.21 5.38
C LEU A 260 29.54 29.92 5.07
N LEU A 261 30.80 30.00 4.62
CA LEU A 261 31.65 28.83 4.41
C LEU A 261 31.96 28.08 5.72
N GLY A 262 32.12 28.81 6.83
CA GLY A 262 32.29 28.21 8.16
C GLY A 262 31.07 27.38 8.56
N ALA A 263 29.88 27.93 8.33
CA ALA A 263 28.60 27.25 8.56
C ALA A 263 28.48 25.95 7.76
N PHE A 264 28.84 25.96 6.48
CA PHE A 264 28.83 24.76 5.65
C PHE A 264 29.88 23.73 6.10
N GLY A 265 31.06 24.15 6.59
CA GLY A 265 32.11 23.24 7.06
C GLY A 265 31.69 22.36 8.23
N ILE A 266 31.26 22.95 9.34
CA ILE A 266 30.81 22.19 10.53
C ILE A 266 29.54 21.39 10.22
N SER A 267 28.63 21.95 9.43
CA SER A 267 27.37 21.29 9.09
C SER A 267 27.55 20.11 8.15
N LEU A 268 28.53 20.15 7.24
CA LEU A 268 28.88 19.00 6.40
C LEU A 268 29.36 17.82 7.25
N VAL A 269 30.20 18.07 8.26
CA VAL A 269 30.64 17.02 9.21
C VAL A 269 29.44 16.42 9.95
N LEU A 270 28.50 17.24 10.43
CA LEU A 270 27.29 16.76 11.11
C LEU A 270 26.35 15.98 10.18
N VAL A 271 26.19 16.41 8.91
CA VAL A 271 25.41 15.67 7.89
C VAL A 271 26.06 14.31 7.60
N VAL A 272 27.37 14.26 7.41
CA VAL A 272 28.11 13.01 7.15
C VAL A 272 28.03 12.05 8.36
N MET A 273 28.20 12.55 9.58
CA MET A 273 28.06 11.75 10.79
C MET A 273 26.63 11.17 10.93
N ASN A 274 25.61 11.99 10.66
CA ASN A 274 24.21 11.57 10.69
C ASN A 274 23.91 10.49 9.62
N PHE A 275 24.51 10.60 8.42
CA PHE A 275 24.42 9.58 7.38
C PHE A 275 24.99 8.22 7.82
N PHE A 276 26.18 8.19 8.46
CA PHE A 276 26.73 6.95 9.00
C PHE A 276 25.85 6.34 10.10
N ILE A 277 25.30 7.17 10.99
CA ILE A 277 24.39 6.72 12.05
C ILE A 277 23.08 6.18 11.47
N ALA A 278 22.56 6.79 10.39
CA ALA A 278 21.40 6.27 9.67
C ALA A 278 21.67 4.88 9.03
N ILE A 279 22.87 4.64 8.49
CA ILE A 279 23.27 3.31 7.97
C ILE A 279 23.30 2.27 9.10
N ILE A 280 23.86 2.61 10.26
CA ILE A 280 23.88 1.73 11.44
C ILE A 280 22.44 1.47 11.92
N GLY A 281 21.61 2.51 11.97
CA GLY A 281 20.18 2.43 12.29
C GLY A 281 19.43 1.46 11.38
N GLN A 282 19.64 1.50 10.06
CA GLN A 282 19.03 0.55 9.13
C GLN A 282 19.49 -0.90 9.35
N LYS A 283 20.75 -1.13 9.73
CA LYS A 283 21.23 -2.49 10.06
C LYS A 283 20.52 -3.02 11.32
N ILE A 284 20.41 -2.20 12.37
CA ILE A 284 19.71 -2.59 13.61
C ILE A 284 18.21 -2.78 13.35
N GLN A 285 17.58 -1.93 12.53
CA GLN A 285 16.16 -2.06 12.15
C GLN A 285 15.86 -3.40 11.47
N LYS A 286 16.77 -3.93 10.62
CA LYS A 286 16.61 -5.27 10.03
C LYS A 286 16.63 -6.38 11.09
N ILE A 287 17.48 -6.28 12.10
CA ILE A 287 17.56 -7.25 13.22
C ILE A 287 16.26 -7.20 14.04
N VAL A 288 15.74 -5.99 14.32
CA VAL A 288 14.45 -5.81 15.02
C VAL A 288 13.30 -6.43 14.25
N LEU A 289 13.22 -6.22 12.92
CA LEU A 289 12.19 -6.85 12.09
C LEU A 289 12.29 -8.38 12.15
N ALA A 290 13.47 -8.96 11.95
CA ALA A 290 13.65 -10.42 11.98
C ALA A 290 13.18 -11.06 13.32
N ARG A 291 13.46 -10.42 14.47
CA ARG A 291 12.97 -10.90 15.78
C ARG A 291 11.47 -10.71 15.98
N LYS A 292 10.91 -9.63 15.44
CA LYS A 292 9.45 -9.39 15.46
C LYS A 292 8.71 -10.42 14.61
N ASP A 293 9.24 -10.75 13.44
CA ASP A 293 8.67 -11.74 12.52
C ASP A 293 8.74 -13.16 13.11
N GLU A 294 9.85 -13.51 13.78
CA GLU A 294 9.99 -14.75 14.56
C GLU A 294 8.86 -14.90 15.61
N ARG A 295 8.59 -13.83 16.39
CA ARG A 295 7.51 -13.81 17.39
C ARG A 295 6.11 -13.84 16.75
N MET A 296 5.90 -13.07 15.67
CA MET A 296 4.65 -13.10 14.90
C MET A 296 4.34 -14.51 14.42
N ARG A 297 5.33 -15.19 13.82
CA ARG A 297 5.20 -16.57 13.32
C ARG A 297 4.74 -17.54 14.41
N PHE A 298 5.44 -17.61 15.54
CA PHE A 298 5.04 -18.53 16.63
C PHE A 298 3.66 -18.19 17.22
N THR A 299 3.30 -16.90 17.28
CA THR A 299 1.96 -16.47 17.72
C THR A 299 0.87 -16.96 16.74
N THR A 300 1.13 -16.87 15.43
CA THR A 300 0.20 -17.32 14.38
C THR A 300 0.09 -18.85 14.33
N GLU A 301 1.22 -19.57 14.45
CA GLU A 301 1.24 -21.03 14.57
C GLU A 301 0.42 -21.52 15.78
N LEU A 302 0.48 -20.81 16.91
CA LEU A 302 -0.31 -21.09 18.11
C LEU A 302 -1.81 -20.84 17.87
N ILE A 303 -2.20 -19.67 17.36
CA ILE A 303 -3.61 -19.30 17.16
C ILE A 303 -4.29 -20.21 16.12
N ASN A 304 -3.65 -20.45 14.97
CA ASN A 304 -4.22 -21.28 13.91
C ASN A 304 -4.45 -22.73 14.36
N ASN A 305 -3.58 -23.25 15.24
CA ASN A 305 -3.66 -24.62 15.75
C ASN A 305 -4.26 -24.72 17.17
N ILE A 306 -4.93 -23.66 17.66
CA ILE A 306 -5.38 -23.57 19.05
C ILE A 306 -6.24 -24.76 19.51
N LYS A 307 -7.08 -25.31 18.62
CA LYS A 307 -7.91 -26.49 18.91
C LYS A 307 -7.05 -27.73 19.19
N ILE A 308 -6.03 -27.98 18.38
CA ILE A 308 -5.11 -29.13 18.53
C ILE A 308 -4.25 -28.95 19.79
N ILE A 309 -3.73 -27.73 20.02
CA ILE A 309 -2.90 -27.39 21.19
C ILE A 309 -3.71 -27.56 22.48
N LYS A 310 -5.00 -27.17 22.50
CA LYS A 310 -5.89 -27.35 23.65
C LYS A 310 -6.26 -28.81 23.89
N LEU A 311 -6.51 -29.61 22.83
CA LEU A 311 -6.79 -31.04 22.96
C LEU A 311 -5.60 -31.83 23.52
N ASN A 312 -4.37 -31.41 23.23
CA ASN A 312 -3.14 -32.06 23.72
C ASN A 312 -2.55 -31.39 24.98
N SER A 313 -3.21 -30.39 25.56
CA SER A 313 -2.73 -29.60 26.71
C SER A 313 -1.33 -28.97 26.54
N TRP A 314 -0.89 -28.72 25.30
CA TRP A 314 0.43 -28.17 25.00
C TRP A 314 0.56 -26.65 25.22
N THR A 315 -0.37 -26.02 25.95
CA THR A 315 -0.44 -24.56 26.07
C THR A 315 0.81 -23.97 26.71
N GLU A 316 1.32 -24.56 27.80
CA GLU A 316 2.49 -24.04 28.51
C GLU A 316 3.76 -24.07 27.64
N TYR A 317 3.97 -25.15 26.88
CA TYR A 317 5.10 -25.27 25.96
C TYR A 317 5.08 -24.16 24.88
N PHE A 318 3.92 -23.91 24.28
CA PHE A 318 3.79 -22.85 23.27
C PHE A 318 3.89 -21.44 23.87
N ILE A 319 3.39 -21.22 25.10
CA ILE A 319 3.54 -19.95 25.83
C ILE A 319 5.01 -19.66 26.13
N ASP A 320 5.76 -20.62 26.68
CA ASP A 320 7.19 -20.49 26.94
C ASP A 320 8.00 -20.22 25.66
N LYS A 321 7.70 -20.95 24.57
CA LYS A 321 8.31 -20.75 23.25
C LYS A 321 8.10 -19.32 22.73
N VAL A 322 6.90 -18.76 22.89
CA VAL A 322 6.60 -17.37 22.54
C VAL A 322 7.32 -16.39 23.48
N ASN A 323 7.38 -16.65 24.78
CA ASN A 323 8.08 -15.80 25.76
C ASN A 323 9.61 -15.74 25.48
N LYS A 324 10.24 -16.88 25.18
CA LYS A 324 11.67 -16.95 24.77
C LYS A 324 11.96 -16.21 23.47
N SER A 325 10.99 -16.11 22.56
CA SER A 325 11.07 -15.22 21.38
C SER A 325 10.93 -13.75 21.79
N ARG A 326 9.95 -13.43 22.65
CA ARG A 326 9.64 -12.09 23.14
C ARG A 326 10.80 -11.43 23.89
N VAL A 327 11.56 -12.16 24.71
CA VAL A 327 12.76 -11.61 25.39
C VAL A 327 13.81 -11.16 24.38
N ARG A 328 14.09 -11.97 23.35
CA ARG A 328 15.04 -11.63 22.27
C ARG A 328 14.55 -10.46 21.41
N GLU A 329 13.24 -10.36 21.18
CA GLU A 329 12.59 -9.23 20.51
C GLU A 329 12.73 -7.92 21.32
N ILE A 330 12.47 -7.96 22.64
CA ILE A 330 12.60 -6.78 23.52
C ILE A 330 14.06 -6.30 23.56
N ALA A 331 15.03 -7.20 23.71
CA ALA A 331 16.45 -6.85 23.71
C ALA A 331 16.86 -6.14 22.39
N ALA A 332 16.43 -6.66 21.25
CA ALA A 332 16.65 -6.01 19.95
C ALA A 332 15.93 -4.66 19.85
N MET A 333 14.70 -4.54 20.33
CA MET A 333 13.95 -3.29 20.34
C MET A 333 14.61 -2.20 21.19
N ILE A 334 15.17 -2.53 22.36
CA ILE A 334 15.85 -1.54 23.22
C ILE A 334 17.02 -0.89 22.45
N TRP A 335 17.86 -1.69 21.79
CA TRP A 335 18.94 -1.19 20.94
C TRP A 335 18.42 -0.41 19.72
N GLY A 336 17.34 -0.88 19.08
CA GLY A 336 16.72 -0.19 17.94
C GLY A 336 16.13 1.18 18.29
N VAL A 337 15.38 1.26 19.40
CA VAL A 337 14.82 2.51 19.92
C VAL A 337 15.94 3.44 20.38
N GLY A 338 16.96 2.93 21.09
CA GLY A 338 18.13 3.71 21.49
C GLY A 338 18.85 4.37 20.30
N MET A 339 19.15 3.60 19.24
CA MET A 339 19.77 4.13 18.02
C MET A 339 18.86 5.14 17.30
N ASN A 340 17.55 4.89 17.24
CA ASN A 340 16.59 5.82 16.65
C ASN A 340 16.51 7.14 17.44
N SER A 341 16.56 7.08 18.78
CA SER A 341 16.63 8.26 19.65
C SER A 341 17.91 9.07 19.42
N VAL A 342 19.06 8.42 19.24
CA VAL A 342 20.32 9.11 18.89
C VAL A 342 20.22 9.78 17.51
N ASN A 343 19.62 9.12 16.51
CA ASN A 343 19.40 9.72 15.20
C ASN A 343 18.48 10.95 15.26
N ILE A 344 17.36 10.86 15.99
CA ILE A 344 16.43 11.98 16.22
C ILE A 344 17.15 13.13 16.94
N MET A 345 17.90 12.84 18.01
CA MET A 345 18.66 13.84 18.75
C MET A 345 19.61 14.61 17.82
N LEU A 346 20.37 13.92 16.97
CA LEU A 346 21.29 14.56 16.02
C LEU A 346 20.57 15.37 14.94
N MET A 347 19.45 14.86 14.41
CA MET A 347 18.59 15.60 13.47
C MET A 347 18.02 16.89 14.07
N PHE A 348 17.70 16.90 15.36
CA PHE A 348 17.24 18.11 16.06
C PHE A 348 18.39 19.09 16.35
N THR A 349 19.56 18.58 16.70
CA THR A 349 20.77 19.33 17.07
C THR A 349 21.45 20.03 15.89
N LEU A 350 21.27 19.55 14.65
CA LEU A 350 21.90 20.11 13.45
C LEU A 350 21.62 21.62 13.23
N GLY A 351 20.42 22.08 13.57
CA GLY A 351 19.99 23.48 13.40
C GLY A 351 20.69 24.48 14.34
N PRO A 352 20.69 24.25 15.66
CA PRO A 352 21.50 25.03 16.60
C PRO A 352 22.99 25.09 16.24
N PHE A 353 23.59 24.00 15.77
CA PHE A 353 25.00 24.01 15.34
C PHE A 353 25.24 24.80 14.04
N LEU A 354 24.33 24.74 13.07
CA LEU A 354 24.33 25.63 11.89
C LEU A 354 24.37 27.11 12.31
N ILE A 355 23.50 27.49 13.26
CA ILE A 355 23.40 28.86 13.77
C ILE A 355 24.68 29.26 14.52
N LEU A 356 25.15 28.42 15.45
CA LEU A 356 26.35 28.67 16.25
C LEU A 356 27.60 28.80 15.36
N SER A 357 27.75 27.93 14.37
CA SER A 357 28.86 27.97 13.41
C SER A 357 28.82 29.22 12.52
N SER A 358 27.62 29.59 12.01
CA SER A 358 27.43 30.79 11.18
C SER A 358 27.83 32.07 11.92
N PHE A 359 27.27 32.27 13.12
CA PHE A 359 27.56 33.47 13.92
C PHE A 359 28.98 33.44 14.50
N GLY A 360 29.47 32.29 14.95
CA GLY A 360 30.83 32.13 15.46
C GLY A 360 31.90 32.50 14.41
N MET A 361 31.72 32.07 13.16
CA MET A 361 32.59 32.46 12.05
C MET A 361 32.50 33.97 11.76
N TYR A 362 31.28 34.54 11.75
CA TYR A 362 31.06 35.96 11.43
C TYR A 362 31.66 36.91 12.47
N PHE A 363 31.38 36.69 13.76
CA PHE A 363 31.98 37.47 14.84
C PHE A 363 33.48 37.18 15.00
N GLY A 364 33.92 35.95 14.72
CA GLY A 364 35.34 35.57 14.71
C GLY A 364 36.16 36.28 13.63
N THR A 365 35.55 36.65 12.49
CA THR A 365 36.19 37.52 11.47
C THR A 365 36.23 39.01 11.85
N GLY A 366 35.73 39.40 13.04
CA GLY A 366 35.75 40.78 13.52
C GLY A 366 34.62 41.67 12.96
N HIS A 367 33.64 41.08 12.25
CA HIS A 367 32.50 41.82 11.70
C HIS A 367 31.44 42.07 12.78
N THR A 368 30.80 43.24 12.75
CA THR A 368 29.69 43.59 13.64
C THR A 368 28.34 43.50 12.91
N MET A 369 27.34 42.89 13.54
CA MET A 369 25.96 42.85 13.04
C MET A 369 25.07 43.79 13.84
N THR A 370 24.22 44.54 13.15
CA THR A 370 23.04 45.15 13.77
C THR A 370 22.08 44.07 14.26
N LEU A 371 21.35 44.36 15.34
CA LEU A 371 20.44 43.38 15.97
C LEU A 371 19.36 42.91 14.98
N GLY A 372 18.80 43.84 14.18
CA GLY A 372 17.78 43.52 13.17
C GLY A 372 18.29 42.55 12.09
N ASN A 373 19.50 42.75 11.57
CA ASN A 373 20.12 41.83 10.61
C ASN A 373 20.38 40.45 11.24
N GLY A 374 20.91 40.41 12.47
CA GLY A 374 21.16 39.18 13.20
C GLY A 374 19.89 38.34 13.44
N PHE A 375 18.80 38.96 13.88
CA PHE A 375 17.52 38.27 14.05
C PHE A 375 16.92 37.78 12.73
N ALA A 376 17.02 38.56 11.65
CA ALA A 376 16.50 38.14 10.35
C ALA A 376 17.29 36.94 9.80
N VAL A 377 18.62 36.94 9.91
CA VAL A 377 19.50 35.80 9.61
C VAL A 377 19.12 34.58 10.45
N LEU A 378 18.93 34.74 11.76
CA LEU A 378 18.55 33.66 12.67
C LEU A 378 17.21 33.02 12.28
N ASN A 379 16.23 33.82 11.83
CA ASN A 379 14.94 33.33 11.34
C ASN A 379 15.10 32.55 10.03
N VAL A 380 15.91 33.03 9.08
CA VAL A 380 16.18 32.32 7.82
C VAL A 380 16.93 31.01 8.05
N LEU A 381 17.94 30.98 8.93
CA LEU A 381 18.60 29.73 9.32
C LEU A 381 17.63 28.77 10.02
N SER A 382 16.74 29.29 10.86
CA SER A 382 15.74 28.48 11.58
C SER A 382 14.69 27.89 10.64
N SER A 383 14.26 28.61 9.61
CA SER A 383 13.26 28.13 8.65
C SER A 383 13.77 26.99 7.76
N LEU A 384 15.08 26.91 7.51
CA LEU A 384 15.70 25.80 6.76
C LEU A 384 15.71 24.46 7.52
N ASN A 385 15.62 24.47 8.85
CA ASN A 385 15.74 23.26 9.67
C ASN A 385 14.63 22.23 9.42
N MET A 386 13.39 22.68 9.21
CA MET A 386 12.28 21.77 8.92
C MET A 386 12.38 21.19 7.51
N PRO A 387 12.44 21.99 6.41
CA PRO A 387 12.47 21.48 5.05
C PRO A 387 13.62 20.49 4.77
N ILE A 388 14.82 20.69 5.34
CA ILE A 388 15.94 19.75 5.21
C ILE A 388 15.59 18.35 5.74
N ARG A 389 14.84 18.25 6.85
CA ARG A 389 14.42 16.96 7.45
C ARG A 389 13.38 16.22 6.62
N TRP A 390 12.63 16.92 5.76
CA TRP A 390 11.64 16.30 4.87
C TRP A 390 12.28 15.66 3.64
N ILE A 391 13.49 16.06 3.22
CA ILE A 391 14.14 15.53 2.01
C ILE A 391 14.34 13.99 2.09
N PRO A 392 14.93 13.41 3.15
CA PRO A 392 15.11 11.95 3.23
C PRO A 392 13.78 11.21 3.33
N GLN A 393 12.79 11.77 4.05
CA GLN A 393 11.46 11.19 4.19
C GLN A 393 10.75 11.11 2.83
N PHE A 394 10.84 12.17 2.02
CA PHE A 394 10.27 12.19 0.69
C PHE A 394 10.94 11.24 -0.28
N ILE A 395 12.28 11.16 -0.29
CA ILE A 395 13.00 10.18 -1.11
C ILE A 395 12.51 8.76 -0.74
N GLY A 396 12.38 8.45 0.56
CA GLY A 396 11.81 7.19 1.03
C GLY A 396 10.38 6.93 0.55
N VAL A 397 9.47 7.89 0.71
CA VAL A 397 8.07 7.78 0.27
C VAL A 397 7.95 7.66 -1.24
N PHE A 398 8.73 8.42 -2.01
CA PHE A 398 8.72 8.42 -3.48
C PHE A 398 9.26 7.10 -4.06
N LEU A 399 10.33 6.55 -3.49
CA LEU A 399 10.84 5.22 -3.86
C LEU A 399 9.83 4.12 -3.53
N GLN A 400 9.24 4.14 -2.32
CA GLN A 400 8.19 3.18 -1.95
C GLN A 400 6.97 3.28 -2.87
N PHE A 401 6.52 4.49 -3.20
CA PHE A 401 5.45 4.72 -4.14
C PHE A 401 5.79 4.16 -5.53
N THR A 402 6.99 4.41 -6.05
CA THR A 402 7.41 3.91 -7.37
C THR A 402 7.40 2.37 -7.44
N VAL A 403 7.89 1.69 -6.40
CA VAL A 403 7.88 0.22 -6.31
C VAL A 403 6.45 -0.33 -6.14
N SER A 404 5.61 0.31 -5.33
CA SER A 404 4.19 -0.02 -5.17
C SER A 404 3.43 0.14 -6.48
N MET A 405 3.73 1.21 -7.21
CA MET A 405 3.05 1.52 -8.44
C MET A 405 3.43 0.57 -9.58
N ARG A 406 4.70 0.14 -9.65
CA ARG A 406 5.13 -0.92 -10.58
C ARG A 406 4.45 -2.26 -10.28
N ARG A 407 4.22 -2.60 -9.01
CA ARG A 407 3.49 -3.82 -8.61
C ARG A 407 2.03 -3.77 -9.04
N ILE A 408 1.33 -2.68 -8.75
CA ILE A 408 -0.04 -2.46 -9.22
C ILE A 408 -0.10 -2.49 -10.75
N GLN A 409 0.88 -1.88 -11.45
CA GLN A 409 0.93 -1.93 -12.91
C GLN A 409 1.09 -3.36 -13.45
N LYS A 410 1.99 -4.17 -12.88
CA LYS A 410 2.16 -5.59 -13.27
C LYS A 410 0.83 -6.34 -13.12
N PHE A 411 0.10 -6.11 -12.02
CA PHE A 411 -1.21 -6.70 -11.76
C PHE A 411 -2.32 -6.23 -12.74
N LEU A 412 -2.37 -4.93 -13.07
CA LEU A 412 -3.36 -4.40 -14.02
C LEU A 412 -3.09 -4.83 -15.47
N SER A 413 -1.84 -5.13 -15.82
CA SER A 413 -1.46 -5.68 -17.12
C SER A 413 -1.67 -7.20 -17.24
N CYS A 414 -2.11 -7.90 -16.18
CA CYS A 414 -2.44 -9.32 -16.25
C CYS A 414 -3.60 -9.63 -17.20
N ASP A 415 -3.65 -10.87 -17.66
CA ASP A 415 -4.66 -11.36 -18.60
C ASP A 415 -6.05 -11.40 -17.93
N GLU A 416 -7.05 -10.88 -18.63
CA GLU A 416 -8.46 -10.94 -18.21
C GLU A 416 -9.12 -12.20 -18.77
N ILE A 417 -10.22 -12.63 -18.16
CA ILE A 417 -11.09 -13.67 -18.73
C ILE A 417 -11.57 -13.16 -20.09
N ASN A 418 -11.29 -13.89 -21.17
CA ASN A 418 -11.73 -13.50 -22.50
C ASN A 418 -13.20 -13.94 -22.72
N PRO A 419 -14.18 -13.01 -22.77
CA PRO A 419 -15.57 -13.36 -22.99
C PRO A 419 -15.86 -13.92 -24.39
N GLU A 420 -14.96 -13.73 -25.36
CA GLU A 420 -15.12 -14.19 -26.75
C GLU A 420 -14.96 -15.72 -26.88
N ILE A 421 -14.40 -16.40 -25.87
CA ILE A 421 -14.24 -17.88 -25.88
C ILE A 421 -15.59 -18.58 -25.74
N VAL A 422 -16.52 -17.98 -24.97
CA VAL A 422 -17.80 -18.57 -24.57
C VAL A 422 -18.95 -17.75 -25.14
N GLU A 423 -19.55 -18.23 -26.23
CA GLU A 423 -20.70 -17.58 -26.85
C GLU A 423 -22.00 -18.04 -26.16
N ALA A 424 -22.60 -17.15 -25.37
CA ALA A 424 -23.94 -17.34 -24.86
C ALA A 424 -24.96 -16.98 -25.96
N CYS A 425 -25.38 -17.98 -26.74
CA CYS A 425 -26.41 -17.78 -27.76
C CYS A 425 -27.71 -17.34 -27.09
N CYS A 426 -28.21 -16.16 -27.49
CA CYS A 426 -29.56 -15.74 -27.13
C CYS A 426 -30.57 -16.76 -27.68
N ARG A 427 -31.69 -16.97 -26.97
CA ARG A 427 -32.72 -17.95 -27.33
C ARG A 427 -33.42 -17.60 -28.65
N GLU A 428 -32.82 -17.97 -29.78
CA GLU A 428 -33.55 -18.13 -31.02
C GLU A 428 -34.27 -19.48 -31.00
N VAL A 429 -35.58 -19.43 -31.22
CA VAL A 429 -36.46 -20.59 -31.13
C VAL A 429 -36.34 -21.40 -32.42
N SER A 430 -35.40 -22.34 -32.44
CA SER A 430 -35.25 -23.35 -33.48
C SER A 430 -35.29 -24.75 -32.84
N GLU A 431 -35.93 -25.71 -33.53
CA GLU A 431 -36.46 -26.96 -32.95
C GLU A 431 -35.40 -28.02 -32.56
N LYS A 432 -34.13 -27.64 -32.45
CA LYS A 432 -33.05 -28.40 -31.79
C LYS A 432 -32.19 -27.44 -30.97
N SER A 433 -32.66 -27.11 -29.77
CA SER A 433 -31.93 -26.27 -28.83
C SER A 433 -30.72 -27.02 -28.23
N ILE A 434 -29.59 -26.89 -28.91
CA ILE A 434 -28.29 -27.35 -28.39
C ILE A 434 -28.01 -26.58 -27.09
N ALA A 435 -27.77 -27.31 -26.00
CA ALA A 435 -27.51 -26.74 -24.69
C ALA A 435 -26.03 -26.37 -24.51
N VAL A 436 -25.14 -27.23 -24.99
CA VAL A 436 -23.68 -27.01 -25.04
C VAL A 436 -23.13 -27.56 -26.35
N ASP A 437 -22.31 -26.77 -27.04
CA ASP A 437 -21.54 -27.19 -28.22
C ASP A 437 -20.06 -26.81 -28.03
N VAL A 438 -19.15 -27.79 -28.17
CA VAL A 438 -17.70 -27.60 -28.11
C VAL A 438 -17.05 -28.41 -29.22
N ASN A 439 -16.28 -27.73 -30.08
CA ASN A 439 -15.69 -28.34 -31.28
C ASN A 439 -14.15 -28.31 -31.18
N PHE A 440 -13.54 -29.49 -30.99
CA PHE A 440 -12.09 -29.75 -30.99
C PHE A 440 -11.24 -28.78 -30.13
N ALA A 441 -11.72 -28.44 -28.94
CA ALA A 441 -11.09 -27.43 -28.10
C ALA A 441 -9.97 -27.97 -27.19
N SER A 442 -8.85 -27.25 -27.09
CA SER A 442 -7.74 -27.59 -26.18
C SER A 442 -7.49 -26.48 -25.17
N PHE A 443 -7.34 -26.83 -23.89
CA PHE A 443 -7.28 -25.90 -22.77
C PHE A 443 -6.10 -26.15 -21.82
N THR A 444 -5.59 -25.06 -21.23
CA THR A 444 -4.55 -25.08 -20.19
C THR A 444 -4.87 -24.12 -19.05
N TRP A 445 -4.45 -24.47 -17.84
CA TRP A 445 -4.45 -23.58 -16.68
C TRP A 445 -3.34 -22.51 -16.70
N GLY A 446 -2.48 -22.49 -17.72
CA GLY A 446 -1.38 -21.53 -17.85
C GLY A 446 -0.22 -21.78 -16.87
N GLY A 447 1.01 -21.73 -17.37
CA GLY A 447 2.22 -22.11 -16.63
C GLY A 447 3.39 -21.13 -16.81
N LYS A 448 3.22 -19.88 -16.38
CA LYS A 448 4.37 -19.01 -16.08
C LYS A 448 4.94 -19.44 -14.73
N GLU A 449 5.78 -20.48 -14.73
CA GLU A 449 6.79 -20.63 -13.69
C GLU A 449 7.67 -19.38 -13.74
N ASP A 450 7.64 -18.56 -12.69
CA ASP A 450 8.56 -17.43 -12.56
C ASP A 450 10.00 -17.94 -12.71
N GLU A 451 10.80 -17.24 -13.52
CA GLU A 451 12.25 -17.34 -13.40
C GLU A 451 12.64 -16.94 -11.98
N LYS A 452 12.81 -17.92 -11.09
CA LYS A 452 13.67 -17.76 -9.93
C LYS A 452 15.02 -17.38 -10.47
N VAL A 453 15.35 -16.10 -10.33
CA VAL A 453 16.57 -15.46 -10.83
C VAL A 453 17.78 -16.34 -10.49
N ALA A 454 18.20 -17.14 -11.46
CA ALA A 454 19.51 -17.76 -11.45
C ALA A 454 20.50 -16.60 -11.46
N GLY A 455 21.12 -16.37 -10.30
CA GLY A 455 21.99 -15.22 -10.11
C GLY A 455 23.10 -15.25 -11.15
N LYS A 456 23.01 -14.36 -12.16
CA LYS A 456 24.12 -14.08 -13.07
C LYS A 456 25.24 -13.47 -12.24
N ALA A 457 26.05 -14.34 -11.64
CA ALA A 457 27.39 -14.02 -11.17
C ALA A 457 28.20 -13.61 -12.40
N LYS A 458 28.10 -12.32 -12.77
CA LYS A 458 28.98 -11.73 -13.76
C LYS A 458 30.39 -11.80 -13.20
N SER A 459 31.13 -12.79 -13.66
CA SER A 459 32.59 -12.79 -13.65
C SER A 459 33.05 -11.47 -14.26
N GLY A 460 33.52 -10.59 -13.39
CA GLY A 460 34.05 -9.28 -13.75
C GLY A 460 35.17 -9.00 -12.77
N ARG A 461 36.38 -9.47 -13.10
CA ARG A 461 37.61 -9.13 -12.37
C ARG A 461 37.78 -7.60 -12.35
N PRO A 462 38.01 -7.00 -11.18
CA PRO A 462 38.88 -5.84 -11.05
C PRO A 462 40.28 -6.36 -10.69
N GLU A 463 41.30 -5.95 -11.44
CA GLU A 463 42.67 -6.20 -11.02
C GLU A 463 42.97 -5.44 -9.72
N VAL A 464 43.43 -6.16 -8.69
CA VAL A 464 44.10 -5.54 -7.54
C VAL A 464 45.49 -6.14 -7.43
N LYS A 465 46.50 -5.26 -7.51
CA LYS A 465 47.91 -5.63 -7.49
C LYS A 465 48.30 -6.27 -6.17
N SER A 466 49.22 -7.21 -6.24
CA SER A 466 49.81 -7.90 -5.10
C SER A 466 50.70 -7.00 -4.25
N ARG A 467 50.67 -7.19 -2.93
CA ARG A 467 51.89 -7.35 -2.10
C ARG A 467 51.59 -7.86 -0.67
N LYS A 468 52.07 -9.09 -0.43
CA LYS A 468 52.71 -9.67 0.76
C LYS A 468 52.30 -9.24 2.19
N ALA A 469 52.00 -10.27 3.00
CA ALA A 469 52.56 -10.62 4.34
C ALA A 469 52.66 -9.53 5.42
N GLU A 470 52.28 -9.78 6.68
CA GLU A 470 52.83 -10.80 7.59
C GLU A 470 51.86 -11.16 8.74
N GLU A 471 52.06 -12.35 9.34
CA GLU A 471 51.89 -12.70 10.77
C GLU A 471 50.58 -12.38 11.57
N SER A 472 50.25 -13.03 12.69
CA SER A 472 50.49 -14.39 13.22
C SER A 472 49.75 -14.51 14.57
N LYS A 473 49.01 -15.61 14.79
CA LYS A 473 48.63 -16.19 16.10
C LYS A 473 47.96 -15.32 17.18
N ALA A 474 46.73 -15.69 17.54
CA ALA A 474 46.37 -15.97 18.94
C ALA A 474 45.22 -16.99 19.01
N ASN A 475 45.49 -18.17 19.56
CA ASN A 475 44.46 -19.06 20.14
C ASN A 475 43.99 -18.41 21.48
N THR A 476 42.94 -18.84 22.20
CA THR A 476 42.48 -20.21 22.47
C THR A 476 41.14 -20.17 23.25
N ALA A 477 40.37 -21.27 23.21
CA ALA A 477 39.55 -21.79 24.35
C ALA A 477 38.23 -21.03 24.71
N ILE A 478 37.12 -21.62 25.19
CA ILE A 478 36.75 -23.00 25.60
C ILE A 478 35.32 -23.34 25.11
N ASN A 479 35.10 -24.64 24.84
CA ASN A 479 33.89 -25.48 24.74
C ASN A 479 32.51 -24.91 25.17
N GLU A 480 31.45 -25.40 24.49
CA GLU A 480 30.39 -26.16 25.19
C GLU A 480 29.69 -27.18 24.25
N GLU A 481 29.63 -28.40 24.77
CA GLU A 481 28.86 -29.64 24.51
C GLU A 481 27.90 -29.81 23.28
N ARG A 482 27.99 -31.02 22.71
CA ARG A 482 26.99 -31.67 21.84
C ARG A 482 26.23 -32.74 22.65
N GLU A 483 24.97 -33.00 22.30
CA GLU A 483 24.38 -34.36 22.30
C GLU A 483 23.16 -34.42 21.33
N PRO A 484 22.58 -35.59 20.98
CA PRO A 484 22.54 -36.00 19.57
C PRO A 484 21.15 -36.37 19.01
N SER A 485 21.07 -36.75 17.72
CA SER A 485 19.95 -37.52 17.19
C SER A 485 20.32 -38.41 15.97
N TYR A 486 20.51 -39.70 16.25
CA TYR A 486 20.09 -40.89 15.48
C TYR A 486 20.36 -41.03 13.97
N GLU A 487 21.28 -41.96 13.67
CA GLU A 487 21.22 -42.97 12.58
C GLU A 487 19.86 -43.72 12.59
N ASP A 488 19.31 -44.30 11.50
CA ASP A 488 19.74 -45.44 10.67
C ASP A 488 18.98 -45.41 9.30
N LEU A 489 19.22 -46.17 8.22
CA LEU A 489 20.33 -46.96 7.63
C LEU A 489 19.94 -47.33 6.16
N ASP A 490 20.93 -47.69 5.32
CA ASP A 490 20.94 -48.65 4.17
C ASP A 490 19.92 -48.57 2.98
N ASP A 491 20.23 -49.00 1.74
CA ASP A 491 21.41 -49.71 1.20
C ASP A 491 21.69 -49.44 -0.31
N ALA A 492 22.89 -49.84 -0.73
CA ALA A 492 23.27 -50.46 -2.01
C ALA A 492 23.36 -49.66 -3.33
N GLY A 493 24.57 -49.72 -3.93
CA GLY A 493 24.71 -49.95 -5.37
C GLY A 493 25.33 -48.80 -6.18
N GLY A 494 26.65 -48.70 -6.20
CA GLY A 494 27.36 -47.72 -7.03
C GLY A 494 27.67 -48.22 -8.46
N SER A 495 27.74 -47.28 -9.41
CA SER A 495 28.68 -47.35 -10.52
C SER A 495 28.98 -45.94 -11.06
N THR A 496 30.26 -45.67 -11.30
CA THR A 496 30.74 -44.42 -11.89
C THR A 496 30.74 -44.51 -13.41
N SER A 497 30.13 -43.55 -14.08
CA SER A 497 30.47 -43.19 -15.46
C SER A 497 30.19 -41.71 -15.69
N ASP A 498 31.25 -40.91 -15.81
CA ASP A 498 31.14 -39.53 -16.28
C ASP A 498 30.61 -39.53 -17.72
N SER A 499 29.54 -38.78 -17.96
CA SER A 499 29.25 -38.22 -19.27
C SER A 499 28.51 -36.90 -19.09
N ASP A 500 29.23 -35.81 -19.32
CA ASP A 500 28.64 -34.47 -19.42
C ASP A 500 27.62 -34.45 -20.56
N ASN A 501 26.35 -34.29 -20.20
CA ASN A 501 25.30 -33.86 -21.13
C ASN A 501 24.48 -32.77 -20.44
N ASP A 502 24.78 -31.53 -20.83
CA ASP A 502 24.07 -30.30 -20.44
C ASP A 502 22.69 -30.21 -21.13
N ASP A 503 21.87 -31.25 -20.94
CA ASP A 503 20.49 -31.30 -21.44
C ASP A 503 19.63 -30.33 -20.62
N LYS A 504 19.49 -29.11 -21.17
CA LYS A 504 18.42 -28.18 -20.83
C LYS A 504 17.09 -28.95 -20.88
N LYS A 505 16.52 -29.25 -19.71
CA LYS A 505 15.23 -29.97 -19.60
C LYS A 505 14.16 -29.28 -20.42
N ALA A 506 13.90 -29.84 -21.60
CA ALA A 506 12.84 -29.44 -22.51
C ALA A 506 11.49 -29.52 -21.78
N ILE A 507 10.84 -28.37 -21.58
CA ILE A 507 9.49 -28.33 -21.00
C ILE A 507 8.53 -28.76 -22.09
N ASN A 508 8.19 -30.05 -22.08
CA ASN A 508 7.32 -30.68 -23.07
C ASN A 508 5.88 -30.14 -22.93
N VAL A 509 5.42 -29.34 -23.89
CA VAL A 509 4.09 -28.69 -23.89
C VAL A 509 2.93 -29.70 -23.85
N SER A 510 3.14 -30.97 -24.22
CA SER A 510 2.13 -32.02 -24.00
C SER A 510 1.77 -32.22 -22.51
N LYS A 511 2.63 -31.81 -21.56
CA LYS A 511 2.31 -31.79 -20.12
C LYS A 511 1.62 -30.51 -19.63
N SER A 512 1.56 -29.44 -20.43
CA SER A 512 0.89 -28.18 -20.06
C SER A 512 -0.56 -28.13 -20.55
N ILE A 513 -0.90 -28.85 -21.62
CA ILE A 513 -2.28 -29.09 -22.06
C ILE A 513 -2.92 -30.08 -21.08
N GLN A 514 -4.06 -29.70 -20.49
CA GLN A 514 -4.76 -30.51 -19.49
C GLN A 514 -6.08 -31.07 -20.01
N ILE A 515 -6.62 -30.47 -21.06
CA ILE A 515 -7.75 -30.97 -21.84
C ILE A 515 -7.33 -30.81 -23.30
N SER A 516 -7.26 -31.91 -24.02
CA SER A 516 -6.85 -31.96 -25.44
C SER A 516 -8.01 -32.40 -26.30
N SER A 517 -8.28 -31.66 -27.39
CA SER A 517 -9.24 -32.03 -28.44
C SER A 517 -10.64 -32.39 -27.91
N LEU A 518 -11.19 -31.58 -27.02
CA LEU A 518 -12.54 -31.74 -26.49
C LEU A 518 -13.58 -31.50 -27.59
N GLU A 519 -14.35 -32.55 -27.88
CA GLU A 519 -15.54 -32.51 -28.73
C GLU A 519 -16.75 -32.92 -27.86
N LEU A 520 -17.76 -32.06 -27.77
CA LEU A 520 -18.90 -32.24 -26.86
C LEU A 520 -20.14 -31.54 -27.41
N ASN A 521 -21.17 -32.32 -27.75
CA ASN A 521 -22.48 -31.82 -28.16
C ASN A 521 -23.54 -32.34 -27.18
N ILE A 522 -24.32 -31.43 -26.59
CA ILE A 522 -25.32 -31.74 -25.56
C ILE A 522 -26.66 -31.13 -25.96
N GLN A 523 -27.72 -31.93 -25.98
CA GLN A 523 -29.08 -31.46 -26.26
C GLN A 523 -29.79 -31.00 -24.99
N GLN A 524 -30.75 -30.07 -25.13
CA GLN A 524 -31.51 -29.60 -23.99
C GLN A 524 -32.36 -30.72 -23.35
N GLY A 525 -32.22 -30.87 -22.03
CA GLY A 525 -32.97 -31.85 -21.23
C GLY A 525 -32.22 -33.17 -20.95
N GLU A 526 -31.01 -33.34 -21.49
CA GLU A 526 -30.18 -34.51 -21.22
C GLU A 526 -29.52 -34.44 -19.83
N PHE A 527 -29.50 -35.57 -19.12
CA PHE A 527 -28.74 -35.73 -17.87
C PHE A 527 -27.40 -36.41 -18.17
N ILE A 528 -26.30 -35.70 -17.89
CA ILE A 528 -24.95 -36.13 -18.23
C ILE A 528 -24.12 -36.34 -16.96
N CYS A 529 -23.39 -37.46 -16.92
CA CYS A 529 -22.49 -37.82 -15.83
C CYS A 529 -21.03 -37.86 -16.32
N VAL A 530 -20.14 -37.17 -15.63
CA VAL A 530 -18.70 -37.14 -15.95
C VAL A 530 -17.93 -37.96 -14.91
N ILE A 531 -17.45 -39.14 -15.32
CA ILE A 531 -16.72 -40.09 -14.46
C ILE A 531 -15.22 -40.15 -14.81
N GLY A 532 -14.39 -40.59 -13.87
CA GLY A 532 -12.95 -40.76 -14.08
C GLY A 532 -12.15 -40.76 -12.77
N GLY A 533 -10.87 -41.16 -12.83
CA GLY A 533 -9.99 -41.23 -11.66
C GLY A 533 -9.70 -39.88 -10.98
N VAL A 534 -9.12 -39.90 -9.78
CA VAL A 534 -8.68 -38.66 -9.11
C VAL A 534 -7.61 -37.98 -9.97
N GLY A 535 -7.73 -36.65 -10.16
CA GLY A 535 -6.83 -35.89 -11.04
C GLY A 535 -7.16 -35.95 -12.54
N SER A 536 -8.17 -36.71 -12.99
CA SER A 536 -8.54 -36.87 -14.41
C SER A 536 -9.16 -35.65 -15.10
N GLY A 537 -8.93 -34.43 -14.61
CA GLY A 537 -9.43 -33.19 -15.24
C GLY A 537 -10.92 -32.88 -15.08
N LYS A 538 -11.73 -33.66 -14.35
CA LYS A 538 -13.20 -33.44 -14.21
C LYS A 538 -13.58 -32.00 -13.83
N SER A 539 -12.97 -31.44 -12.78
CA SER A 539 -13.23 -30.05 -12.37
C SER A 539 -12.69 -29.04 -13.38
N SER A 540 -11.55 -29.35 -14.02
CA SER A 540 -10.99 -28.55 -15.12
C SER A 540 -11.93 -28.49 -16.33
N LEU A 541 -12.67 -29.57 -16.65
CA LEU A 541 -13.65 -29.59 -17.74
C LEU A 541 -14.74 -28.55 -17.52
N ILE A 542 -15.27 -28.46 -16.29
CA ILE A 542 -16.27 -27.45 -15.93
C ILE A 542 -15.68 -26.03 -16.05
N SER A 543 -14.44 -25.81 -15.58
CA SER A 543 -13.75 -24.53 -15.73
C SER A 543 -13.44 -24.15 -17.19
N ALA A 544 -13.10 -25.11 -18.05
CA ALA A 544 -12.89 -24.88 -19.48
C ALA A 544 -14.19 -24.46 -20.17
N LEU A 545 -15.31 -25.14 -19.86
CA LEU A 545 -16.64 -24.77 -20.33
C LEU A 545 -17.03 -23.36 -19.88
N LEU A 546 -16.70 -22.96 -18.64
CA LEU A 546 -16.97 -21.62 -18.12
C LEU A 546 -16.05 -20.50 -18.68
N GLY A 547 -14.99 -20.85 -19.42
CA GLY A 547 -13.99 -19.88 -19.91
C GLY A 547 -12.92 -19.47 -18.89
N ASP A 548 -12.83 -20.16 -17.74
CA ASP A 548 -11.79 -19.91 -16.72
C ASP A 548 -10.39 -20.39 -17.15
N MET A 549 -10.33 -21.35 -18.08
CA MET A 549 -9.08 -21.88 -18.64
C MET A 549 -8.71 -21.19 -19.94
N ILE A 550 -7.40 -21.06 -20.19
CA ILE A 550 -6.87 -20.49 -21.43
C ILE A 550 -7.10 -21.49 -22.57
N TYR A 551 -7.78 -21.03 -23.63
CA TYR A 551 -7.86 -21.76 -24.90
C TYR A 551 -6.55 -21.61 -25.69
N MET A 552 -6.08 -22.72 -26.26
CA MET A 552 -4.90 -22.75 -27.13
C MET A 552 -5.27 -22.34 -28.56
N ASN A 553 -5.06 -21.06 -28.90
CA ASN A 553 -5.18 -20.54 -30.26
C ASN A 553 -3.79 -20.26 -30.86
N GLU A 554 -3.74 -19.89 -32.13
CA GLU A 554 -2.47 -19.65 -32.85
C GLU A 554 -1.59 -18.56 -32.19
N GLN A 555 -2.20 -17.56 -31.55
CA GLN A 555 -1.49 -16.50 -30.81
C GLN A 555 -1.00 -16.96 -29.43
N THR A 556 -1.82 -17.65 -28.62
CA THR A 556 -1.35 -18.19 -27.33
C THR A 556 -0.29 -19.27 -27.51
N ILE A 557 -0.37 -20.08 -28.58
CA ILE A 557 0.70 -21.03 -28.94
C ILE A 557 2.02 -20.28 -29.26
N ASP A 558 1.96 -19.16 -29.98
CA ASP A 558 3.15 -18.32 -30.25
C ASP A 558 3.63 -17.49 -29.03
N GLU A 559 2.82 -17.27 -28.00
CA GLU A 559 3.28 -16.71 -26.71
C GLU A 559 3.96 -17.75 -25.80
N TYR A 560 3.59 -19.03 -25.91
CA TYR A 560 4.27 -20.14 -25.21
C TYR A 560 5.50 -20.69 -25.96
N LYS A 561 5.84 -20.10 -27.10
CA LYS A 561 6.87 -20.51 -28.08
C LYS A 561 8.28 -20.77 -27.54
N ASP A 562 8.66 -20.14 -26.43
CA ASP A 562 9.96 -20.38 -25.78
C ASP A 562 10.06 -21.73 -25.04
N LYS A 563 8.98 -22.54 -25.01
CA LYS A 563 8.96 -23.86 -24.38
C LYS A 563 8.43 -24.93 -25.35
N VAL A 564 9.36 -25.79 -25.75
CA VAL A 564 9.27 -26.99 -26.60
C VAL A 564 7.87 -27.59 -26.84
N MET A 565 7.33 -27.33 -28.04
CA MET A 565 6.21 -28.03 -28.67
C MET A 565 6.66 -28.59 -30.03
N ASP A 566 6.25 -29.81 -30.39
CA ASP A 566 6.58 -30.42 -31.68
C ASP A 566 5.74 -29.81 -32.83
N ASP A 567 6.38 -29.54 -33.98
CA ASP A 567 5.77 -28.83 -35.11
C ASP A 567 4.57 -29.59 -35.70
N LYS A 568 4.54 -30.93 -35.60
CA LYS A 568 3.37 -31.73 -36.02
C LYS A 568 2.16 -31.50 -35.12
N SER A 569 2.33 -31.54 -33.81
CA SER A 569 1.25 -31.29 -32.85
C SER A 569 0.73 -29.86 -32.94
N ARG A 570 1.63 -28.90 -33.23
CA ARG A 570 1.27 -27.51 -33.54
C ARG A 570 0.36 -27.41 -34.77
N HIS A 571 0.73 -28.04 -35.89
CA HIS A 571 -0.08 -28.03 -37.10
C HIS A 571 -1.46 -28.67 -36.89
N GLU A 572 -1.55 -29.80 -36.19
CA GLU A 572 -2.84 -30.47 -35.95
C GLU A 572 -3.82 -29.63 -35.12
N ILE A 573 -3.33 -28.94 -34.07
CA ILE A 573 -4.16 -28.06 -33.23
C ILE A 573 -4.59 -26.80 -34.01
N ILE A 574 -3.67 -26.20 -34.76
CA ILE A 574 -3.96 -24.96 -35.51
C ILE A 574 -4.91 -25.20 -36.68
N GLU A 575 -4.75 -26.29 -37.44
CA GLU A 575 -5.67 -26.58 -38.56
C GLU A 575 -7.08 -26.94 -38.09
N ARG A 576 -7.22 -27.77 -37.04
CA ARG A 576 -8.56 -28.11 -36.50
C ARG A 576 -9.23 -26.93 -35.79
N GLY A 577 -8.46 -26.08 -35.11
CA GLY A 577 -8.98 -24.89 -34.44
C GLY A 577 -9.46 -23.78 -35.37
N LYS A 578 -8.95 -23.69 -36.60
CA LYS A 578 -9.26 -22.61 -37.57
C LYS A 578 -10.68 -22.65 -38.15
N ALA A 579 -11.45 -23.72 -37.93
CA ALA A 579 -12.75 -23.93 -38.58
C ALA A 579 -13.93 -23.19 -37.93
N HIS A 580 -13.83 -22.71 -36.68
CA HIS A 580 -14.98 -22.21 -35.91
C HIS A 580 -14.72 -20.85 -35.22
N ARG A 581 -15.73 -19.98 -35.24
CA ARG A 581 -15.66 -18.59 -34.73
C ARG A 581 -15.84 -18.47 -33.21
N SER A 582 -16.45 -19.47 -32.58
CA SER A 582 -16.67 -19.56 -31.13
C SER A 582 -16.45 -21.02 -30.72
N ILE A 583 -15.78 -21.21 -29.58
CA ILE A 583 -15.17 -22.50 -29.19
C ILE A 583 -16.09 -23.28 -28.25
N VAL A 584 -16.76 -22.59 -27.33
CA VAL A 584 -17.81 -23.12 -26.47
C VAL A 584 -19.06 -22.28 -26.69
N LYS A 585 -20.18 -22.91 -27.01
CA LYS A 585 -21.50 -22.25 -27.12
C LYS A 585 -22.44 -22.77 -26.05
N PHE A 586 -23.20 -21.87 -25.43
CA PHE A 586 -24.29 -22.22 -24.50
C PHE A 586 -25.65 -21.74 -25.00
N GLY A 587 -26.65 -22.62 -24.91
CA GLY A 587 -28.06 -22.33 -25.15
C GLY A 587 -28.79 -21.63 -23.99
N GLY A 588 -28.13 -20.72 -23.27
CA GLY A 588 -28.74 -19.95 -22.17
C GLY A 588 -27.82 -19.63 -20.99
N THR A 589 -28.41 -19.50 -19.79
CA THR A 589 -27.73 -19.16 -18.54
C THR A 589 -27.20 -20.40 -17.81
N VAL A 590 -25.95 -20.35 -17.36
CA VAL A 590 -25.31 -21.43 -16.59
C VAL A 590 -25.48 -21.21 -15.08
N SER A 591 -25.62 -22.31 -14.32
CA SER A 591 -25.57 -22.32 -12.85
C SER A 591 -24.46 -23.27 -12.40
N LEU A 592 -23.66 -22.86 -11.41
CA LEU A 592 -22.49 -23.61 -10.93
C LEU A 592 -22.64 -23.93 -9.43
N VAL A 593 -22.40 -25.20 -9.08
CA VAL A 593 -22.15 -25.64 -7.71
C VAL A 593 -20.67 -26.02 -7.60
N GLN A 594 -19.93 -25.34 -6.72
CA GLN A 594 -18.49 -25.60 -6.54
C GLN A 594 -18.25 -26.83 -5.65
N GLN A 595 -17.14 -27.54 -5.91
CA GLN A 595 -16.73 -28.73 -5.16
C GLN A 595 -16.47 -28.43 -3.67
N ILE A 596 -16.00 -27.21 -3.36
CA ILE A 596 -15.89 -26.70 -2.00
C ILE A 596 -17.01 -25.66 -1.83
N PRO A 597 -17.94 -25.84 -0.87
CA PRO A 597 -19.01 -24.88 -0.67
C PRO A 597 -18.46 -23.55 -0.13
N TRP A 598 -18.92 -22.45 -0.70
CA TRP A 598 -18.65 -21.10 -0.20
C TRP A 598 -19.95 -20.44 0.25
N ILE A 599 -19.93 -19.84 1.43
CA ILE A 599 -21.10 -19.21 2.08
C ILE A 599 -20.72 -17.76 2.37
N GLN A 600 -21.53 -16.82 1.89
CA GLN A 600 -21.43 -15.39 2.23
C GLN A 600 -21.74 -15.18 3.71
N ASN A 601 -21.05 -14.23 4.34
CA ASN A 601 -21.35 -13.78 5.70
C ASN A 601 -22.66 -12.96 5.74
N LYS A 602 -23.78 -13.67 5.61
CA LYS A 602 -25.18 -13.22 5.56
C LYS A 602 -26.07 -14.33 6.13
N THR A 603 -27.40 -14.15 6.12
CA THR A 603 -28.31 -15.22 6.53
C THR A 603 -28.26 -16.41 5.56
N ILE A 604 -28.72 -17.58 6.00
CA ILE A 604 -28.89 -18.76 5.13
C ILE A 604 -29.84 -18.44 3.97
N ARG A 605 -30.92 -17.68 4.24
CA ARG A 605 -31.88 -17.21 3.22
C ARG A 605 -31.19 -16.38 2.15
N ASP A 606 -30.34 -15.42 2.52
CA ASP A 606 -29.63 -14.57 1.56
C ASP A 606 -28.64 -15.36 0.69
N ASN A 607 -28.05 -16.41 1.25
CA ASN A 607 -27.16 -17.33 0.52
C ASN A 607 -27.94 -18.16 -0.51
N ILE A 608 -29.15 -18.64 -0.17
CA ILE A 608 -30.02 -19.39 -1.08
C ILE A 608 -30.62 -18.48 -2.17
N LEU A 609 -31.07 -17.27 -1.81
CA LEU A 609 -31.64 -16.30 -2.75
C LEU A 609 -30.59 -15.66 -3.65
N PHE A 610 -29.35 -15.51 -3.16
CA PHE A 610 -28.20 -14.96 -3.88
C PHE A 610 -28.45 -13.57 -4.53
N GLY A 611 -29.32 -12.75 -3.92
CA GLY A 611 -29.71 -11.43 -4.41
C GLY A 611 -30.94 -11.39 -5.31
N LEU A 612 -31.58 -12.53 -5.60
CA LEU A 612 -32.87 -12.60 -6.29
C LEU A 612 -34.04 -12.32 -5.31
N PRO A 613 -35.19 -11.82 -5.80
CA PRO A 613 -36.39 -11.65 -4.99
C PRO A 613 -36.91 -13.01 -4.47
N MET A 614 -37.48 -12.99 -3.26
CA MET A 614 -38.03 -14.19 -2.63
C MET A 614 -39.40 -14.54 -3.24
N HIS A 615 -39.52 -15.76 -3.76
CA HIS A 615 -40.79 -16.38 -4.13
C HIS A 615 -41.02 -17.57 -3.20
N GLU A 616 -41.96 -17.44 -2.26
CA GLU A 616 -42.11 -18.39 -1.14
C GLU A 616 -42.35 -19.83 -1.60
N ASP A 617 -43.28 -20.07 -2.53
CA ASP A 617 -43.58 -21.41 -3.06
C ASP A 617 -42.35 -22.08 -3.66
N ARG A 618 -41.57 -21.33 -4.46
CA ARG A 618 -40.34 -21.84 -5.09
C ARG A 618 -39.26 -22.11 -4.04
N TYR A 619 -39.08 -21.19 -3.10
CA TYR A 619 -38.09 -21.30 -2.03
C TYR A 619 -38.36 -22.51 -1.12
N ASN A 620 -39.60 -22.65 -0.65
CA ASN A 620 -40.04 -23.76 0.19
C ASN A 620 -39.96 -25.10 -0.56
N ARG A 621 -40.37 -25.14 -1.83
CA ARG A 621 -40.23 -26.33 -2.68
C ARG A 621 -38.77 -26.71 -2.90
N THR A 622 -37.87 -25.75 -3.10
CA THR A 622 -36.42 -26.03 -3.23
C THR A 622 -35.86 -26.58 -1.93
N ILE A 623 -36.20 -26.01 -0.76
CA ILE A 623 -35.75 -26.54 0.54
C ILE A 623 -36.28 -27.95 0.82
N HIS A 624 -37.48 -28.30 0.37
CA HIS A 624 -38.01 -29.66 0.53
C HIS A 624 -37.34 -30.68 -0.42
N LEU A 625 -36.72 -30.24 -1.52
CA LEU A 625 -36.10 -31.10 -2.52
C LEU A 625 -34.58 -31.31 -2.32
N CYS A 626 -33.95 -30.54 -1.43
CA CYS A 626 -32.51 -30.58 -1.14
C CYS A 626 -32.22 -31.14 0.26
#